data_AF-A0A084XW48-F1
#
_entry.id   AF-A0A084XW48-F1
#
_cell.length_a   1.000
_cell.length_b   1.000
_cell.length_c   1.000
_cell.angle_alpha   90.00
_cell.angle_beta   90.00
_cell.angle_gamma   90.00
#
_symmetry.space_group_name_H-M   'P 1'
#
loop_
_entity.id
_entity.type
_entity.pdbx_description
1 polymer ?
#
loop_
_entity_poly.entity_id
_entity_poly.type
_entity_poly.pdbx_seq_one_letter_code
_entity_poly.pdbx_strand_id
1 'polypeptide(L)'
;MAFMTPTITSSKEYFMINHDACEIVACKYTTINLPMGEYTVDDGEPPVGGEEHRVWEEAKRVMELYSIDNFTITWQYGGKLEACGYLDQTDWYLGDTLSEVAEQLLESFYDQEDQYMDEEEKADKAWLESLLDNQN
;
A
#
# COMPACT_ATOMS: atom_id res chain seq x y z
N MET A 1 1.35 -25.46 1.72
CA MET A 1 1.89 -24.09 1.65
C MET A 1 1.30 -23.35 2.84
N ALA A 2 2.00 -22.40 3.46
CA ALA A 2 1.37 -21.57 4.46
C ALA A 2 0.33 -20.72 3.74
N PHE A 3 -0.94 -20.86 4.12
CA PHE A 3 -2.00 -20.06 3.55
C PHE A 3 -1.83 -18.62 4.04
N MET A 4 -1.79 -17.67 3.11
CA MET A 4 -1.69 -16.25 3.44
C MET A 4 -3.10 -15.70 3.55
N THR A 5 -3.39 -14.97 4.63
CA THR A 5 -4.70 -14.40 4.91
C THR A 5 -4.72 -12.95 4.46
N PRO A 6 -5.81 -12.45 3.84
CA PRO A 6 -5.92 -11.07 3.43
C PRO A 6 -6.14 -10.16 4.64
N THR A 7 -5.41 -9.06 4.68
CA THR A 7 -5.55 -8.01 5.68
C THR A 7 -5.76 -6.67 4.96
N ILE A 8 -6.76 -5.90 5.37
CA ILE A 8 -7.00 -4.53 4.88
C ILE A 8 -6.94 -3.56 6.07
N THR A 9 -6.36 -2.38 5.87
CA THR A 9 -6.30 -1.34 6.91
C THR A 9 -7.70 -0.89 7.33
N SER A 10 -7.92 -0.73 8.64
CA SER A 10 -9.24 -0.33 9.18
C SER A 10 -9.61 1.12 8.89
N SER A 11 -8.60 1.96 8.66
CA SER A 11 -8.73 3.33 8.18
C SER A 11 -7.74 3.54 7.04
N LYS A 12 -7.97 4.58 6.26
CA LYS A 12 -6.97 5.02 5.30
C LYS A 12 -5.68 5.46 6.00
N GLU A 13 -4.54 5.17 5.40
CA GLU A 13 -3.21 5.51 5.89
C GLU A 13 -2.37 6.15 4.78
N TYR A 14 -1.22 6.70 5.16
CA TYR A 14 -0.26 7.24 4.20
C TYR A 14 0.61 6.13 3.62
N PHE A 15 0.67 6.07 2.29
CA PHE A 15 1.51 5.15 1.54
C PHE A 15 2.43 5.92 0.60
N MET A 16 3.68 5.46 0.49
CA MET A 16 4.62 5.87 -0.52
C MET A 16 4.59 4.89 -1.68
N ILE A 17 4.31 5.38 -2.88
CA ILE A 17 4.41 4.65 -4.13
C ILE A 17 5.74 5.02 -4.77
N ASN A 18 6.63 4.04 -4.86
CA ASN A 18 7.88 4.14 -5.59
C ASN A 18 7.62 3.75 -7.05
N HIS A 19 7.69 4.74 -7.95
CA HIS A 19 7.41 4.51 -9.38
C HIS A 19 8.53 3.77 -10.11
N ASP A 20 9.76 3.84 -9.60
CA ASP A 20 10.92 3.23 -10.25
C ASP A 20 11.03 1.73 -9.92
N ALA A 21 10.73 1.36 -8.67
CA ALA A 21 10.76 -0.03 -8.21
C ALA A 21 9.39 -0.72 -8.23
N CYS A 22 8.31 0.01 -8.57
CA CYS A 22 6.92 -0.45 -8.43
C CYS A 22 6.60 -0.98 -7.02
N GLU A 23 7.22 -0.40 -5.98
CA GLU A 23 7.08 -0.83 -4.59
C GLU A 23 6.16 0.14 -3.83
N ILE A 24 5.35 -0.39 -2.93
CA ILE A 24 4.47 0.40 -2.07
C ILE A 24 4.89 0.22 -0.62
N VAL A 25 5.09 1.33 0.09
CA VAL A 25 5.55 1.34 1.48
C VAL A 25 4.56 2.10 2.35
N ALA A 26 4.10 1.47 3.43
CA ALA A 26 3.26 2.12 4.44
C ALA A 26 4.08 3.09 5.30
N CYS A 27 3.82 4.40 5.18
CA CYS A 27 4.63 5.44 5.84
C CYS A 27 4.62 5.32 7.37
N LYS A 28 3.54 4.80 7.96
CA LYS A 28 3.37 4.60 9.41
C LYS A 28 4.48 3.78 10.08
N TYR A 29 5.09 2.86 9.34
CA TYR A 29 6.17 2.00 9.84
C TYR A 29 7.55 2.51 9.46
N THR A 30 7.62 3.73 8.91
CA THR A 30 8.85 4.36 8.45
C THR A 30 9.08 5.68 9.17
N THR A 31 10.12 6.42 8.75
CA THR A 31 10.37 7.78 9.23
C THR A 31 9.86 8.84 8.24
N ILE A 32 9.14 8.45 7.19
CA ILE A 32 8.64 9.35 6.14
C ILE A 32 7.52 10.20 6.73
N ASN A 33 7.74 11.52 6.79
CA ASN A 33 6.74 12.47 7.25
C ASN A 33 6.53 13.57 6.21
N LEU A 34 5.93 13.18 5.08
CA LEU A 34 5.62 14.06 3.95
C LEU A 34 4.10 14.13 3.75
N PRO A 35 3.55 15.30 3.36
CA PRO A 35 2.14 15.40 2.99
C PRO A 35 1.83 14.60 1.72
N MET A 36 0.55 14.47 1.37
CA MET A 36 0.17 13.89 0.09
C MET A 36 0.71 14.72 -1.07
N GLY A 37 1.22 14.04 -2.09
CA GLY A 37 1.74 14.71 -3.28
C GLY A 37 2.72 13.86 -4.06
N GLU A 38 3.05 14.33 -5.24
CA GLU A 38 4.13 13.80 -6.06
C GLU A 38 5.42 14.54 -5.73
N TYR A 39 6.50 13.78 -5.57
CA TYR A 39 7.81 14.28 -5.19
C TYR A 39 8.82 13.96 -6.28
N THR A 40 9.39 15.01 -6.83
CA THR A 40 10.53 14.99 -7.75
C THR A 40 11.54 16.00 -7.22
N VAL A 41 12.71 15.56 -6.77
CA VAL A 41 13.78 16.47 -6.35
C VAL A 41 14.81 16.51 -7.46
N ASP A 42 14.79 17.60 -8.22
CA ASP A 42 15.89 17.91 -9.12
C ASP A 42 17.14 18.28 -8.30
N ASP A 43 18.34 18.06 -8.87
CA ASP A 43 19.64 18.52 -8.32
C ASP A 43 19.80 20.07 -8.28
N GLY A 44 18.71 20.81 -8.44
CA GLY A 44 18.67 22.26 -8.42
C GLY A 44 18.87 22.88 -7.03
N GLU A 45 18.83 24.22 -6.99
CA GLU A 45 18.93 24.93 -5.70
C GLU A 45 17.71 24.64 -4.82
N PRO A 46 17.94 24.28 -3.53
CA PRO A 46 16.85 23.99 -2.62
C PRO A 46 16.01 25.26 -2.35
N PRO A 47 14.71 25.10 -2.03
CA PRO A 47 13.86 26.23 -1.62
C PRO A 47 14.50 26.99 -0.44
N VAL A 48 14.39 28.31 -0.44
CA VAL A 48 15.05 29.15 0.58
C VAL A 48 14.19 29.22 1.84
N GLY A 49 14.46 28.31 2.77
CA GLY A 49 13.89 28.31 4.13
C GLY A 49 12.38 28.06 4.21
N GLY A 50 11.88 27.88 5.43
CA GLY A 50 10.46 27.62 5.68
C GLY A 50 10.05 26.14 5.55
N GLU A 51 8.75 25.91 5.34
CA GLU A 51 8.15 24.58 5.24
C GLU A 51 8.55 23.87 3.94
N GLU A 52 8.60 24.60 2.82
CA GLU A 52 9.02 24.07 1.52
C GLU A 52 10.45 23.49 1.57
N HIS A 53 11.36 24.16 2.29
CA HIS A 53 12.71 23.64 2.48
C HIS A 53 12.73 22.32 3.26
N ARG A 54 11.94 22.21 4.32
CA ARG A 54 11.84 20.97 5.12
C ARG A 54 11.26 19.81 4.31
N VAL A 55 10.21 20.09 3.53
CA VAL A 55 9.60 19.12 2.64
C VAL A 55 10.60 18.64 1.59
N TRP A 56 11.38 19.57 1.01
CA TRP A 56 12.45 19.24 0.06
C TRP A 56 13.55 18.39 0.69
N GLU A 57 14.04 18.73 1.88
CA GLU A 57 15.08 17.96 2.59
C GLU A 57 14.61 16.54 2.89
N GLU A 58 13.37 16.40 3.35
CA GLU A 58 12.78 15.09 3.65
C GLU A 58 12.53 14.28 2.37
N ALA A 59 12.01 14.90 1.30
CA ALA A 59 11.83 14.23 0.02
C ALA A 59 13.16 13.72 -0.57
N LYS A 60 14.21 14.55 -0.50
CA LYS A 60 15.56 14.16 -0.91
C LYS A 60 16.10 13.00 -0.07
N ARG A 61 15.92 13.04 1.25
CA ARG A 61 16.30 11.95 2.15
C ARG A 61 15.61 10.64 1.78
N VAL A 62 14.33 10.67 1.44
CA VAL A 62 13.56 9.49 1.01
C VAL A 62 14.08 8.97 -0.32
N MET A 63 14.30 9.84 -1.31
CA MET A 63 14.90 9.47 -2.60
C MET A 63 16.27 8.80 -2.44
N GLU A 64 17.14 9.36 -1.59
CA GLU A 64 18.45 8.76 -1.29
C GLU A 64 18.32 7.41 -0.56
N LEU A 65 17.40 7.29 0.40
CA LEU A 65 17.19 6.08 1.19
C LEU A 65 16.71 4.89 0.34
N TYR A 66 15.80 5.15 -0.59
CA TYR A 66 15.23 4.14 -1.48
C TYR A 66 15.96 4.06 -2.83
N SER A 67 16.93 4.94 -3.08
CA SER A 67 17.66 5.05 -4.35
C SER A 67 16.74 5.24 -5.56
N ILE A 68 15.82 6.19 -5.45
CA ILE A 68 14.74 6.46 -6.43
C ILE A 68 14.74 7.92 -6.84
N ASP A 69 14.26 8.20 -8.06
CA ASP A 69 14.25 9.55 -8.63
C ASP A 69 12.94 10.28 -8.33
N ASN A 70 11.85 9.55 -8.14
CA ASN A 70 10.54 10.11 -7.84
C ASN A 70 9.65 9.13 -7.05
N PHE A 71 8.71 9.68 -6.28
CA PHE A 71 7.70 8.91 -5.56
C PHE A 71 6.43 9.72 -5.33
N THR A 72 5.35 9.03 -4.95
CA THR A 72 4.09 9.67 -4.58
C THR A 72 3.67 9.26 -3.18
N ILE A 73 3.25 10.24 -2.37
CA ILE A 73 2.59 9.99 -1.09
C ILE A 73 1.08 10.09 -1.31
N THR A 74 0.37 9.02 -1.00
CA THR A 74 -1.09 8.91 -1.11
C THR A 74 -1.73 8.65 0.26
N TRP A 75 -3.03 8.95 0.38
CA TRP A 75 -3.86 8.67 1.55
C TRP A 75 -4.98 7.72 1.11
N GLN A 76 -4.80 6.42 1.33
CA GLN A 76 -5.68 5.37 0.80
C GLN A 76 -5.85 4.21 1.78
N TYR A 77 -6.82 3.34 1.51
CA TYR A 77 -6.86 2.02 2.15
C TYR A 77 -5.78 1.15 1.52
N GLY A 78 -5.13 0.32 2.34
CA GLY A 78 -4.14 -0.64 1.87
C GLY A 78 -4.55 -2.06 2.24
N GLY A 79 -4.37 -3.00 1.31
CA GLY A 79 -4.56 -4.43 1.53
C GLY A 79 -3.38 -5.25 1.08
N LYS A 80 -3.17 -6.42 1.68
CA LYS A 80 -2.13 -7.38 1.31
C LYS A 80 -2.52 -8.77 1.81
N LEU A 81 -1.86 -9.81 1.32
CA LEU A 81 -1.91 -11.12 1.95
C LEU A 81 -0.67 -11.29 2.84
N GLU A 82 -0.86 -11.82 4.04
CA GLU A 82 0.23 -12.11 4.97
C GLU A 82 0.09 -13.51 5.57
N ALA A 83 1.20 -14.24 5.67
CA ALA A 83 1.20 -15.53 6.35
C ALA A 83 1.38 -15.33 7.87
N CYS A 84 0.48 -15.91 8.66
CA CYS A 84 0.54 -15.80 10.12
C CYS A 84 1.86 -16.39 10.68
N GLY A 85 2.69 -15.53 11.29
CA GLY A 85 3.97 -15.92 11.89
C GLY A 85 5.17 -16.00 10.95
N TYR A 86 5.00 -15.65 9.67
CA TYR A 86 6.07 -15.59 8.68
C TYR A 86 6.29 -14.15 8.20
N LEU A 87 7.48 -13.86 7.68
CA LEU A 87 7.81 -12.56 7.06
C LEU A 87 7.25 -12.43 5.64
N ASP A 88 6.67 -13.51 5.11
CA ASP A 88 6.16 -13.56 3.75
C ASP A 88 4.82 -12.82 3.68
N GLN A 89 4.82 -11.74 2.90
CA GLN A 89 3.67 -10.93 2.59
C GLN A 89 3.72 -10.53 1.12
N THR A 90 2.57 -10.28 0.51
CA THR A 90 2.51 -9.68 -0.82
C THR A 90 2.81 -8.19 -0.74
N ASP A 91 3.02 -7.57 -1.90
CA ASP A 91 2.95 -6.12 -2.04
C ASP A 91 1.56 -5.60 -1.65
N TRP A 92 1.49 -4.29 -1.39
CA TRP A 92 0.24 -3.61 -1.05
C TRP A 92 -0.62 -3.35 -2.29
N TYR A 93 -1.92 -3.53 -2.13
CA TYR A 93 -2.97 -3.08 -3.03
C TYR A 93 -3.62 -1.85 -2.43
N LEU A 94 -3.78 -0.78 -3.21
CA LEU A 94 -4.30 0.49 -2.73
C LEU A 94 -5.65 0.80 -3.35
N GLY A 95 -6.50 1.48 -2.58
CA GLY A 95 -7.83 1.90 -3.04
C GLY A 95 -8.38 3.07 -2.23
N ASP A 96 -9.26 3.84 -2.84
CA ASP A 96 -9.97 4.94 -2.18
C ASP A 96 -11.07 4.42 -1.25
N THR A 97 -11.55 3.19 -1.46
CA THR A 97 -12.50 2.49 -0.60
C THR A 97 -12.01 1.10 -0.19
N LEU A 98 -12.56 0.55 0.90
CA LEU A 98 -12.27 -0.83 1.32
C LEU A 98 -12.63 -1.85 0.24
N SER A 99 -13.70 -1.57 -0.51
CA SER A 99 -14.24 -2.47 -1.52
C SER A 99 -13.35 -2.54 -2.76
N GLU A 100 -12.78 -1.41 -3.20
CA GLU A 100 -11.79 -1.42 -4.29
C GLU A 100 -10.55 -2.24 -3.94
N VAL A 101 -10.10 -2.17 -2.68
CA VAL A 101 -8.98 -3.00 -2.21
C VAL A 101 -9.40 -4.48 -2.15
N ALA A 102 -10.60 -4.76 -1.65
CA ALA A 102 -11.11 -6.12 -1.56
C ALA A 102 -11.29 -6.77 -2.94
N GLU A 103 -11.81 -6.02 -3.92
CA GLU A 103 -11.97 -6.45 -5.31
C GLU A 103 -10.61 -6.82 -5.93
N GLN A 104 -9.60 -5.95 -5.78
CA GLN A 104 -8.24 -6.23 -6.26
C GLN A 104 -7.64 -7.50 -5.64
N LEU A 105 -7.85 -7.73 -4.35
CA LEU A 105 -7.37 -8.94 -3.67
C LEU A 105 -8.11 -10.19 -4.15
N LEU A 106 -9.42 -10.10 -4.36
CA LEU A 106 -10.23 -11.20 -4.92
C LEU A 106 -9.78 -11.58 -6.33
N GLU A 107 -9.63 -10.59 -7.21
CA GLU A 107 -9.19 -10.80 -8.60
C GLU A 107 -7.77 -11.36 -8.68
N SER A 108 -6.88 -10.95 -7.77
CA SER A 108 -5.47 -11.34 -7.82
C SER A 108 -5.21 -12.74 -7.24
N PHE A 109 -5.98 -13.17 -6.23
CA PHE A 109 -5.67 -14.38 -5.46
C PHE A 109 -6.81 -15.39 -5.31
N TYR A 110 -8.07 -15.00 -5.57
CA TYR A 110 -9.25 -15.83 -5.34
C TYR A 110 -10.08 -16.08 -6.63
N ASP A 111 -9.45 -15.99 -7.81
CA ASP A 111 -10.08 -16.25 -9.13
C ASP A 111 -10.32 -17.76 -9.42
N GLN A 112 -9.85 -18.66 -8.55
CA GLN A 112 -10.09 -20.09 -8.72
C GLN A 112 -11.50 -20.52 -8.30
N GLU A 113 -11.99 -21.63 -8.85
CA GLU A 113 -13.29 -22.18 -8.45
C GLU A 113 -13.26 -22.67 -7.00
N ASP A 114 -14.35 -22.43 -6.24
CA ASP A 114 -14.49 -22.80 -4.83
C ASP A 114 -14.19 -24.28 -4.54
N GLN A 115 -14.35 -25.17 -5.52
CA GLN A 115 -14.05 -26.60 -5.34
C GLN A 115 -12.56 -26.89 -5.13
N TYR A 116 -11.68 -25.97 -5.53
CA TYR A 116 -10.23 -26.05 -5.34
C TYR A 116 -9.74 -25.29 -4.10
N MET A 117 -10.65 -24.58 -3.42
CA MET A 117 -10.34 -23.82 -2.21
C MET A 117 -10.56 -24.65 -0.93
N ASP A 118 -9.66 -24.49 0.04
CA ASP A 118 -9.87 -25.00 1.38
C ASP A 118 -10.90 -24.16 2.18
N GLU A 119 -11.22 -24.58 3.42
CA GLU A 119 -12.23 -23.90 4.24
C GLU A 119 -11.79 -22.51 4.70
N GLU A 120 -10.49 -22.29 4.88
CA GLU A 120 -9.93 -20.99 5.28
C GLU A 120 -9.96 -20.03 4.11
N GLU A 121 -9.57 -20.48 2.91
CA GLU A 121 -9.67 -19.76 1.64
C GLU A 121 -11.10 -19.28 1.36
N LYS A 122 -12.09 -20.15 1.60
CA LYS A 122 -13.51 -19.81 1.43
C LYS A 122 -13.98 -18.77 2.42
N ALA A 123 -13.52 -18.85 3.67
CA ALA A 123 -13.87 -17.88 4.70
C ALA A 123 -13.28 -16.50 4.37
N ASP A 124 -12.03 -16.46 3.91
CA ASP A 124 -11.35 -15.24 3.51
C ASP A 124 -12.00 -14.59 2.28
N LYS A 125 -12.32 -15.40 1.26
CA LYS A 125 -13.08 -14.95 0.09
C LYS A 125 -14.43 -14.36 0.49
N ALA A 126 -15.21 -15.07 1.32
CA ALA A 126 -16.52 -14.59 1.78
C ALA A 126 -16.42 -13.30 2.60
N TRP A 127 -15.35 -13.13 3.37
CA TRP A 127 -15.10 -11.88 4.08
C TRP A 127 -14.82 -10.73 3.10
N LEU A 128 -13.94 -10.92 2.11
CA LEU A 128 -13.67 -9.92 1.07
C LEU A 128 -14.93 -9.56 0.28
N GLU A 129 -15.73 -10.55 -0.14
CA GLU A 129 -17.01 -10.34 -0.83
C GLU A 129 -18.00 -9.54 0.05
N SER A 130 -18.03 -9.80 1.36
CA SER A 130 -18.88 -9.02 2.28
C SER A 130 -18.49 -7.53 2.33
N LEU A 131 -17.23 -7.18 2.07
CA LEU A 131 -16.78 -5.79 1.98
C LEU A 131 -17.26 -5.11 0.69
N LEU A 132 -17.54 -5.87 -0.37
CA LEU A 132 -18.14 -5.36 -1.60
C LEU A 132 -19.64 -5.06 -1.39
N ASP A 133 -20.35 -5.97 -0.73
CA ASP A 133 -21.80 -5.86 -0.51
C ASP A 133 -22.18 -4.71 0.45
N ASN A 134 -21.30 -4.35 1.38
CA ASN A 134 -21.51 -3.25 2.34
C ASN A 134 -21.50 -1.84 1.71
N GLN A 135 -21.39 -1.71 0.38
CA GLN A 135 -21.54 -0.42 -0.34
C GLN A 135 -22.96 -0.10 -0.81
N ASN A 136 -23.96 -0.95 -0.53
CA ASN A 136 -25.36 -0.73 -0.88
C ASN A 136 -26.20 -0.10 0.24
#